data_AF-A0A085LX11-F1
#
_entry.id   AF-A0A085LX11-F1
#
_cell.length_a   1.000
_cell.length_b   1.000
_cell.length_c   1.000
_cell.angle_alpha   90.00
_cell.angle_beta   90.00
_cell.angle_gamma   90.00
#
_symmetry.space_group_name_H-M   'P 1'
#
loop_
_entity.id
_entity.type
_entity.pdbx_description
1 polymer ?
#
loop_
_entity_poly.entity_id
_entity_poly.type
_entity_poly.pdbx_seq_one_letter_code
_entity_poly.pdbx_strand_id
1 'polypeptide(L)'
;MAVLITISHCTPLNGSAMVVVISVVLFALSALVPLSTAETPLYMCKDPGWFLYGNRCYRMFYNRKNYANAEGFCKDKGSYLFLPSSVENLHNVTDHMPFMSNAWISVRYENPVSANESIAVTIKSLPFIPKRARLRGKVGAKCAAVFRQGEKTRNVQWSPCLNPRPFICEKDSLELRQTVIDVTPVNATDI
;
A
#
# COMPACT_ATOMS: atom_id res chain seq x y z
N MET A 1 -25.29 -61.79 45.04
CA MET A 1 -24.65 -60.93 44.01
C MET A 1 -25.05 -59.49 44.28
N ALA A 2 -24.10 -58.65 44.67
CA ALA A 2 -24.10 -57.19 44.49
C ALA A 2 -22.77 -56.68 45.05
N VAL A 3 -21.83 -56.33 44.16
CA VAL A 3 -20.58 -55.66 44.51
C VAL A 3 -20.85 -54.16 44.37
N LEU A 4 -20.89 -53.45 45.50
CA LEU A 4 -21.04 -52.00 45.54
C LEU A 4 -19.66 -51.34 45.43
N ILE A 5 -19.48 -50.60 44.34
CA ILE A 5 -18.31 -49.76 44.03
C ILE A 5 -18.41 -48.50 44.90
N THR A 6 -17.43 -48.27 45.78
CA THR A 6 -17.26 -46.98 46.46
C THR A 6 -16.14 -46.20 45.80
N ILE A 7 -16.49 -45.03 45.27
CA ILE A 7 -15.59 -44.06 44.64
C ILE A 7 -14.77 -43.39 45.75
N SER A 8 -13.46 -43.65 45.74
CA SER A 8 -12.51 -42.94 46.60
C SER A 8 -12.39 -41.49 46.15
N HIS A 9 -12.64 -40.58 47.08
CA HIS A 9 -12.67 -39.14 46.87
C HIS A 9 -11.27 -38.61 46.53
N CYS A 10 -11.16 -37.91 45.40
CA CYS A 10 -9.98 -37.10 45.05
C CYS A 10 -9.91 -35.90 46.02
N THR A 11 -8.77 -35.74 46.68
CA THR A 11 -8.50 -34.71 47.70
C THR A 11 -8.51 -33.29 47.14
N PRO A 12 -8.84 -32.25 47.95
CA PRO A 12 -8.76 -30.86 47.53
C PRO A 12 -7.29 -30.45 47.32
N LEU A 13 -6.92 -30.12 46.08
CA LEU A 13 -5.59 -29.58 45.79
C LEU A 13 -5.42 -28.21 46.49
N ASN A 14 -4.42 -28.10 47.35
CA ASN A 14 -3.96 -26.83 47.92
C ASN A 14 -3.74 -25.79 46.81
N GLY A 15 -4.09 -24.53 47.07
CA GLY A 15 -4.03 -23.44 46.08
C GLY A 15 -2.68 -23.28 45.37
N SER A 16 -1.57 -23.66 46.03
CA SER A 16 -0.23 -23.68 45.44
C SER A 16 -0.08 -24.71 44.31
N ALA A 17 -0.68 -25.90 44.45
CA ALA A 17 -0.61 -26.95 43.42
C ALA A 17 -1.46 -26.59 42.19
N MET A 18 -2.60 -25.93 42.39
CA MET A 18 -3.43 -25.42 41.30
C MET A 18 -2.70 -24.36 40.45
N VAL A 19 -1.93 -23.47 41.10
CA VAL A 19 -1.13 -22.44 40.41
C VAL A 19 -0.02 -23.06 39.55
N VAL A 20 0.63 -24.12 40.03
CA VAL A 20 1.68 -24.83 39.28
C VAL A 20 1.09 -25.53 38.05
N VAL A 21 -0.05 -26.21 38.20
CA VAL A 21 -0.70 -26.90 37.08
C VAL A 21 -1.14 -25.92 35.99
N ILE A 22 -1.75 -24.78 36.37
CA ILE A 22 -2.15 -23.73 35.41
C ILE A 22 -0.93 -23.17 34.68
N SER A 23 0.18 -22.93 35.39
CA SER A 23 1.41 -22.39 34.80
C SER A 23 2.05 -23.36 33.80
N VAL A 24 2.09 -24.65 34.14
CA VAL A 24 2.63 -25.71 33.27
C VAL A 24 1.73 -25.91 32.04
N VAL A 25 0.41 -25.86 32.21
CA VAL A 25 -0.55 -25.97 31.09
C VAL A 25 -0.43 -24.76 30.15
N LEU A 26 -0.28 -23.54 30.68
CA LEU A 26 -0.06 -22.34 29.85
C LEU A 26 1.28 -22.38 29.08
N PHE A 27 2.35 -22.89 29.70
CA PHE A 27 3.64 -23.09 29.03
C PHE A 27 3.59 -24.22 27.97
N ALA A 28 2.87 -25.30 28.24
CA ALA A 28 2.70 -26.38 27.26
C ALA A 28 1.80 -25.95 26.08
N LEU A 29 0.77 -25.15 26.34
CA LEU A 29 -0.10 -24.58 25.31
C LEU A 29 0.63 -23.56 24.42
N SER A 30 1.56 -22.77 24.97
CA SER A 30 2.37 -21.85 24.16
C SER A 30 3.39 -22.57 23.28
N ALA A 31 3.89 -23.73 23.71
CA ALA A 31 4.82 -24.58 22.95
C ALA A 31 4.16 -25.35 21.79
N LEU A 32 2.82 -25.41 21.74
CA LEU A 32 2.05 -26.07 20.67
C LEU A 32 1.71 -25.12 19.50
N VAL A 33 2.09 -23.84 19.57
CA VAL A 33 1.89 -22.89 18.47
C VAL A 33 2.95 -23.17 17.40
N PRO A 34 2.58 -23.66 16.20
CA PRO A 34 3.55 -23.81 15.12
C PRO A 34 4.08 -22.42 14.74
N LEU A 35 5.41 -22.28 14.71
CA LEU A 35 6.09 -21.09 14.21
C LEU A 35 5.87 -21.01 12.69
N SER A 36 4.77 -20.39 12.28
CA SER A 36 4.54 -20.07 10.86
C SER A 36 5.42 -18.90 10.48
N THR A 37 6.55 -19.18 9.80
CA THR A 37 7.35 -18.15 9.14
C THR A 37 6.59 -17.64 7.91
N ALA A 38 5.70 -16.67 8.13
CA ALA A 38 5.15 -15.90 7.02
C ALA A 38 6.28 -15.04 6.44
N GLU A 39 6.95 -15.53 5.39
CA GLU A 39 7.91 -14.72 4.64
C GLU A 39 7.15 -13.56 4.00
N THR A 40 7.46 -12.34 4.41
CA THR A 40 6.93 -11.16 3.73
C THR A 40 7.62 -11.04 2.37
N PRO A 41 6.86 -10.92 1.27
CA PRO A 41 7.48 -10.78 -0.05
C PRO A 41 8.30 -9.49 -0.09
N LEU A 42 9.57 -9.62 -0.50
CA LEU A 42 10.45 -8.47 -0.71
C LEU A 42 10.25 -7.92 -2.11
N TYR A 43 10.19 -6.60 -2.24
CA TYR A 43 10.01 -5.93 -3.52
C TYR A 43 11.19 -5.03 -3.86
N MET A 44 11.47 -4.84 -5.15
CA MET A 44 12.45 -3.86 -5.62
C MET A 44 12.08 -3.23 -6.96
N CYS A 45 12.63 -2.04 -7.23
CA CYS A 45 12.53 -1.39 -8.53
C CYS A 45 13.70 -1.80 -9.44
N LYS A 46 13.37 -2.42 -10.57
CA LYS A 46 14.35 -2.90 -11.55
C LYS A 46 15.24 -1.79 -12.11
N ASP A 47 14.64 -0.63 -12.40
CA ASP A 47 15.31 0.44 -13.13
C ASP A 47 15.85 1.54 -12.20
N PRO A 48 17.03 2.09 -12.48
CA PRO A 48 17.63 3.13 -11.65
C PRO A 48 16.82 4.44 -11.68
N GLY A 49 16.79 5.12 -10.53
CA GLY A 49 16.07 6.38 -10.34
C GLY A 49 14.58 6.23 -10.11
N TRP A 50 14.08 5.00 -9.96
CA TRP A 50 12.73 4.71 -9.47
C TRP A 50 12.79 4.39 -7.98
N PHE A 51 11.82 4.88 -7.20
CA PHE A 51 11.71 4.59 -5.78
C PHE A 51 10.56 3.63 -5.52
N LEU A 52 10.73 2.74 -4.55
CA LEU A 52 9.75 1.75 -4.14
C LEU A 52 8.84 2.33 -3.06
N TYR A 53 7.53 2.14 -3.20
CA TYR A 53 6.57 2.34 -2.12
C TYR A 53 5.51 1.24 -2.20
N GLY A 54 5.33 0.48 -1.11
CA GLY A 54 4.55 -0.75 -1.13
C GLY A 54 5.12 -1.76 -2.11
N ASN A 55 4.33 -2.17 -3.10
CA ASN A 55 4.71 -3.10 -4.17
C ASN A 55 4.74 -2.42 -5.56
N ARG A 56 4.97 -1.11 -5.60
CA ARG A 56 5.03 -0.35 -6.87
C ARG A 56 6.22 0.59 -6.89
N CYS A 57 6.64 0.90 -8.10
CA CYS A 57 7.77 1.74 -8.40
C CYS A 57 7.32 3.06 -9.01
N TYR A 58 7.85 4.16 -8.49
CA TYR A 58 7.47 5.51 -8.89
C TYR A 58 8.69 6.31 -9.33
N ARG A 59 8.47 7.25 -10.24
CA ARG A 59 9.51 8.20 -10.64
C ARG A 59 8.91 9.54 -11.03
N MET A 60 9.47 10.61 -10.48
CA MET A 60 9.18 11.97 -10.89
C MET A 60 10.07 12.37 -12.07
N PHE A 61 9.46 12.94 -13.09
CA PHE A 61 10.11 13.50 -14.25
C PHE A 61 9.89 15.00 -14.31
N TYR A 62 11.00 15.76 -14.23
CA TYR A 62 10.98 17.21 -14.18
C TYR A 62 10.95 17.90 -15.55
N ASN A 63 11.22 17.16 -16.63
CA ASN A 63 11.07 17.66 -17.99
C ASN A 63 9.60 17.92 -18.29
N ARG A 64 9.22 19.19 -18.42
CA ARG A 64 7.81 19.58 -18.46
C ARG A 64 7.14 19.14 -19.77
N LYS A 65 5.99 18.48 -19.67
CA LYS A 65 5.18 18.02 -20.80
C LYS A 65 3.72 18.37 -20.60
N ASN A 66 2.97 18.52 -21.69
CA ASN A 66 1.51 18.51 -21.62
C ASN A 66 1.03 17.11 -21.18
N TYR A 67 -0.23 16.98 -20.79
CA TYR A 67 -0.74 15.73 -20.22
C TYR A 67 -0.58 14.52 -21.15
N ALA A 68 -0.97 14.67 -22.42
CA ALA A 68 -0.89 13.57 -23.41
C ALA A 68 0.56 13.11 -23.66
N ASN A 69 1.49 14.06 -23.77
CA ASN A 69 2.91 13.76 -23.95
C ASN A 69 3.56 13.16 -22.69
N ALA A 70 3.10 13.55 -21.50
CA ALA A 70 3.53 12.94 -20.24
C ALA A 70 3.06 11.49 -20.14
N GLU A 71 1.79 11.22 -20.49
CA GLU A 71 1.23 9.87 -20.52
C GLU A 71 1.97 8.98 -21.53
N GLY A 72 2.17 9.48 -22.77
CA GLY A 72 2.95 8.79 -23.79
C GLY A 72 4.38 8.48 -23.32
N PHE A 73 5.04 9.45 -22.68
CA PHE A 73 6.38 9.23 -22.13
C PHE A 73 6.42 8.13 -21.06
N CYS A 74 5.44 8.06 -20.15
CA CYS A 74 5.39 6.95 -19.19
C CYS A 74 5.21 5.61 -19.91
N LYS A 75 4.33 5.54 -20.92
CA LYS A 75 4.10 4.33 -21.74
C LYS A 75 5.38 3.85 -22.43
N ASP A 76 6.15 4.77 -23.02
CA ASP A 76 7.44 4.47 -23.68
C ASP A 76 8.49 3.91 -22.71
N LYS A 77 8.32 4.11 -21.40
CA LYS A 77 9.17 3.56 -20.33
C LYS A 77 8.62 2.26 -19.72
N GLY A 78 7.62 1.64 -20.34
CA GLY A 78 6.94 0.45 -19.80
C GLY A 78 6.23 0.75 -18.48
N SER A 79 5.68 1.96 -18.35
CA SER A 79 5.05 2.48 -17.14
C SER A 79 3.78 3.25 -17.48
N TYR A 80 3.07 3.74 -16.48
CA TYR A 80 1.85 4.52 -16.63
C TYR A 80 1.96 5.83 -15.88
N LEU A 81 1.16 6.82 -16.25
CA LEU A 81 1.04 8.02 -15.43
C LEU A 81 0.44 7.64 -14.08
N PHE A 82 1.04 8.10 -12.99
CA PHE A 82 0.73 7.68 -11.62
C PHE A 82 -0.76 7.83 -11.30
N LEU A 83 -1.44 6.71 -11.02
CA LEU A 83 -2.81 6.68 -10.53
C LEU A 83 -2.79 6.41 -9.00
N PRO A 84 -3.09 7.41 -8.16
CA PRO A 84 -3.12 7.18 -6.72
C PRO A 84 -4.17 6.12 -6.35
N SER A 85 -3.82 5.16 -5.52
CA SER A 85 -4.76 4.13 -5.05
C SER A 85 -5.51 4.53 -3.76
N SER A 86 -4.98 5.49 -3.03
CA SER A 86 -5.55 6.05 -1.80
C SER A 86 -4.99 7.45 -1.52
N VAL A 87 -5.54 8.15 -0.53
CA VAL A 87 -5.01 9.45 -0.07
C VAL A 87 -3.58 9.30 0.47
N GLU A 88 -3.35 8.23 1.22
CA GLU A 88 -2.04 7.91 1.79
C GLU A 88 -1.03 7.61 0.69
N ASN A 89 -1.40 6.83 -0.34
CA ASN A 89 -0.54 6.57 -1.48
C ASN A 89 -0.21 7.87 -2.25
N LEU A 90 -1.19 8.77 -2.44
CA LEU A 90 -0.93 10.09 -3.01
C LEU A 90 0.09 10.87 -2.16
N HIS A 91 -0.09 10.94 -0.84
CA HIS A 91 0.82 11.66 0.04
C HIS A 91 2.23 11.07 0.00
N ASN A 92 2.36 9.77 0.20
CA ASN A 92 3.67 9.11 0.31
C ASN A 92 4.45 9.17 -1.00
N VAL A 93 3.79 9.02 -2.16
CA VAL A 93 4.44 9.21 -3.46
C VAL A 93 4.84 10.68 -3.67
N THR A 94 4.01 11.63 -3.26
CA THR A 94 4.25 13.06 -3.49
C THR A 94 5.17 13.72 -2.45
N ASP A 95 5.51 13.05 -1.36
CA ASP A 95 6.53 13.48 -0.40
C ASP A 95 7.91 13.62 -1.03
N HIS A 96 8.19 12.79 -2.05
CA HIS A 96 9.42 12.83 -2.84
C HIS A 96 9.47 13.98 -3.85
N MET A 97 8.41 14.79 -3.96
CA MET A 97 8.40 15.97 -4.84
C MET A 97 9.14 17.14 -4.18
N PRO A 98 9.75 18.06 -4.93
CA PRO A 98 10.28 19.30 -4.36
C PRO A 98 9.16 20.14 -3.72
N PHE A 99 9.52 20.99 -2.76
CA PHE A 99 8.60 21.96 -2.16
C PHE A 99 7.99 22.88 -3.22
N MET A 100 6.70 23.25 -3.06
CA MET A 100 5.97 24.13 -4.00
C MET A 100 5.91 23.64 -5.46
N SER A 101 5.98 22.32 -5.68
CA SER A 101 5.91 21.74 -7.02
C SER A 101 4.51 21.25 -7.39
N ASN A 102 4.34 20.90 -8.66
CA ASN A 102 3.14 20.28 -9.18
C ASN A 102 3.51 19.23 -10.23
N ALA A 103 2.64 18.23 -10.39
CA ALA A 103 2.87 17.18 -11.36
C ALA A 103 1.56 16.64 -11.94
N TRP A 104 1.60 16.23 -13.20
CA TRP A 104 0.53 15.43 -13.79
C TRP A 104 0.44 14.06 -13.12
N ILE A 105 -0.80 13.64 -12.85
CA ILE A 105 -1.17 12.32 -12.33
C ILE A 105 -2.37 11.78 -13.12
N SER A 106 -2.53 10.46 -13.14
CA SER A 106 -3.66 9.76 -13.73
C SER A 106 -4.79 9.57 -12.72
N VAL A 107 -5.98 9.37 -13.27
CA VAL A 107 -7.25 9.51 -12.59
C VAL A 107 -8.34 8.65 -13.25
N ARG A 108 -9.10 7.85 -12.48
CA ARG A 108 -10.18 7.01 -13.03
C ARG A 108 -11.52 7.77 -13.01
N TYR A 109 -12.21 7.80 -14.15
CA TYR A 109 -13.57 8.33 -14.24
C TYR A 109 -14.57 7.19 -14.09
N GLU A 110 -15.54 7.34 -13.19
CA GLU A 110 -16.70 6.46 -13.07
C GLU A 110 -17.94 7.33 -13.27
N ASN A 111 -18.46 7.36 -14.52
CA ASN A 111 -19.62 8.08 -15.04
C ASN A 111 -19.71 9.64 -14.90
N PRO A 112 -19.84 10.39 -16.01
CA PRO A 112 -19.94 11.84 -15.99
C PRO A 112 -21.41 12.29 -15.96
N VAL A 113 -22.09 12.13 -14.81
CA VAL A 113 -23.38 12.78 -14.60
C VAL A 113 -23.22 13.87 -13.57
N SER A 114 -23.46 15.10 -14.04
CA SER A 114 -23.29 16.37 -13.36
C SER A 114 -21.84 16.86 -13.24
N ALA A 115 -21.57 17.88 -14.05
CA ALA A 115 -21.01 19.13 -13.58
C ALA A 115 -20.64 19.11 -12.09
N ASN A 116 -19.33 19.11 -11.83
CA ASN A 116 -18.68 19.19 -10.52
C ASN A 116 -18.70 17.88 -9.73
N GLU A 117 -17.72 17.02 -9.98
CA GLU A 117 -16.89 16.39 -8.94
C GLU A 117 -15.72 15.62 -9.58
N SER A 118 -14.56 15.75 -8.95
CA SER A 118 -13.26 15.23 -9.40
C SER A 118 -13.12 13.75 -9.08
N ILE A 119 -12.92 12.91 -10.10
CA ILE A 119 -12.12 11.67 -10.10
C ILE A 119 -12.23 10.78 -8.88
N ALA A 120 -12.77 9.59 -9.11
CA ALA A 120 -12.71 8.49 -8.18
C ALA A 120 -11.33 7.79 -8.25
N VAL A 121 -10.40 8.29 -7.45
CA VAL A 121 -9.93 7.47 -6.32
C VAL A 121 -11.06 7.65 -5.32
N THR A 122 -11.93 6.65 -5.19
CA THR A 122 -13.36 6.79 -4.83
C THR A 122 -13.63 8.05 -4.00
N ILE A 123 -14.22 9.06 -4.66
CA ILE A 123 -14.30 10.49 -4.28
C ILE A 123 -14.64 10.72 -2.79
N LYS A 124 -15.34 9.76 -2.17
CA LYS A 124 -15.81 9.75 -0.78
C LYS A 124 -14.72 9.72 0.30
N SER A 125 -13.52 9.21 0.03
CA SER A 125 -12.47 9.08 1.07
C SER A 125 -11.44 10.20 1.07
N LEU A 126 -11.55 11.16 0.13
CA LEU A 126 -10.72 12.35 0.06
C LEU A 126 -11.48 13.53 0.71
N PRO A 127 -10.87 14.30 1.62
CA PRO A 127 -11.59 15.31 2.42
C PRO A 127 -12.04 16.50 1.54
N PHE A 128 -13.33 16.61 1.24
CA PHE A 128 -13.87 17.73 0.44
C PHE A 128 -15.02 18.50 1.12
N ILE A 129 -14.99 19.84 0.96
CA ILE A 129 -16.04 20.81 1.28
C ILE A 129 -16.71 21.24 -0.03
N PRO A 130 -18.02 21.04 -0.26
CA PRO A 130 -18.66 21.33 -1.54
C PRO A 130 -19.38 22.69 -1.55
N LYS A 131 -19.15 23.54 -2.57
CA LYS A 131 -20.16 24.50 -3.06
C LYS A 131 -20.19 24.56 -4.59
N ARG A 132 -21.42 24.49 -5.11
CA ARG A 132 -21.88 24.16 -6.48
C ARG A 132 -21.43 25.13 -7.58
N ALA A 133 -21.11 24.61 -8.77
CA ALA A 133 -21.04 25.41 -10.01
C ALA A 133 -21.97 24.84 -11.09
N ARG A 134 -22.65 25.71 -11.85
CA ARG A 134 -23.48 25.33 -12.99
C ARG A 134 -22.58 25.25 -14.24
N LEU A 135 -22.59 24.14 -14.98
CA LEU A 135 -21.97 24.06 -16.30
C LEU A 135 -22.92 24.64 -17.36
N ARG A 136 -22.64 25.87 -17.81
CA ARG A 136 -22.97 26.36 -19.14
C ARG A 136 -21.76 27.12 -19.70
N GLY A 137 -21.26 26.64 -20.84
CA GLY A 137 -20.19 27.23 -21.67
C GLY A 137 -18.78 27.21 -21.08
N LYS A 138 -17.88 26.29 -21.47
CA LYS A 138 -16.44 26.43 -21.19
C LYS A 138 -15.54 25.84 -22.29
N VAL A 139 -14.64 26.68 -22.79
CA VAL A 139 -13.52 26.38 -23.69
C VAL A 139 -12.45 25.54 -22.96
N GLY A 140 -12.02 24.43 -23.58
CA GLY A 140 -10.80 23.66 -23.26
C GLY A 140 -10.93 22.45 -22.31
N ALA A 141 -10.33 21.31 -22.67
CA ALA A 141 -10.24 20.10 -21.83
C ALA A 141 -9.33 20.29 -20.61
N LYS A 142 -9.69 19.68 -19.46
CA LYS A 142 -8.94 19.75 -18.20
C LYS A 142 -8.52 18.36 -17.71
N CYS A 143 -7.32 18.30 -17.14
CA CYS A 143 -6.63 17.11 -16.67
C CYS A 143 -6.14 17.31 -15.22
N ALA A 144 -5.92 16.22 -14.49
CA ALA A 144 -5.62 16.29 -13.07
C ALA A 144 -4.13 16.46 -12.77
N ALA A 145 -3.81 17.42 -11.91
CA ALA A 145 -2.48 17.61 -11.37
C ALA A 145 -2.53 17.67 -9.84
N VAL A 146 -1.52 17.09 -9.20
CA VAL A 146 -1.27 17.33 -7.78
C VAL A 146 -0.43 18.58 -7.61
N PHE A 147 -0.73 19.36 -6.58
CA PHE A 147 0.03 20.51 -6.13
C PHE A 147 0.47 20.25 -4.70
N ARG A 148 1.78 20.39 -4.43
CA ARG A 148 2.36 20.26 -3.09
C ARG A 148 2.66 21.65 -2.57
N GLN A 149 1.81 22.17 -1.69
CA GLN A 149 2.02 23.44 -1.02
C GLN A 149 2.55 23.18 0.41
N GLY A 150 3.79 22.71 0.45
CA GLY A 150 4.50 22.40 1.69
C GLY A 150 4.23 21.01 2.27
N GLU A 151 4.63 20.85 3.53
CA GLU A 151 4.81 19.52 4.12
C GLU A 151 3.48 18.78 4.35
N LYS A 152 2.38 19.50 4.60
CA LYS A 152 1.08 18.87 4.93
C LYS A 152 -0.05 19.16 3.95
N THR A 153 0.13 20.06 2.98
CA THR A 153 -0.95 20.41 2.06
C THR A 153 -0.66 19.89 0.65
N ARG A 154 -1.47 18.92 0.23
CA ARG A 154 -1.47 18.37 -1.12
C ARG A 154 -2.90 18.40 -1.61
N ASN A 155 -3.09 18.88 -2.82
CA ASN A 155 -4.40 18.93 -3.44
C ASN A 155 -4.32 18.56 -4.90
N VAL A 156 -5.31 17.80 -5.35
CA VAL A 156 -5.50 17.47 -6.75
C VAL A 156 -6.44 18.50 -7.37
N GLN A 157 -6.02 19.12 -8.47
CA GLN A 157 -6.81 20.14 -9.18
C GLN A 157 -6.89 19.85 -10.67
N TRP A 158 -7.98 20.28 -11.29
CA TRP A 158 -8.19 20.24 -12.73
C TRP A 158 -7.53 21.43 -13.43
N SER A 159 -6.46 21.17 -14.18
CA SER A 159 -5.71 22.16 -14.96
C SER A 159 -5.93 21.96 -16.47
N PRO A 160 -5.80 23.00 -17.31
CA PRO A 160 -5.78 22.82 -18.76
C PRO A 160 -4.75 21.77 -19.20
N CYS A 161 -5.17 20.76 -19.96
CA CYS A 161 -4.33 19.60 -20.32
C CYS A 161 -3.09 19.99 -21.14
N LEU A 162 -3.16 21.12 -21.85
CA LEU A 162 -2.07 21.63 -22.69
C LEU A 162 -0.91 22.24 -21.88
N ASN A 163 -1.12 22.55 -20.59
CA ASN A 163 -0.09 23.19 -19.78
C ASN A 163 1.11 22.27 -19.57
N PRO A 164 2.35 22.73 -19.78
CA PRO A 164 3.53 21.91 -19.54
C PRO A 164 3.80 21.80 -18.02
N ARG A 165 3.90 20.58 -17.49
CA ARG A 165 4.23 20.31 -16.08
C ARG A 165 5.19 19.13 -15.93
N PRO A 166 5.92 19.03 -14.81
CA PRO A 166 6.46 17.76 -14.35
C PRO A 166 5.37 16.68 -14.27
N PHE A 167 5.75 15.42 -14.19
CA PHE A 167 4.79 14.32 -14.12
C PHE A 167 5.38 13.12 -13.39
N ILE A 168 4.50 12.32 -12.79
CA ILE A 168 4.89 11.12 -12.05
C ILE A 168 4.50 9.90 -12.87
N CYS A 169 5.44 9.00 -13.12
CA CYS A 169 5.13 7.68 -13.67
C CYS A 169 5.14 6.62 -12.56
N GLU A 170 4.36 5.57 -12.74
CA GLU A 170 4.30 4.39 -11.90
C GLU A 170 4.37 3.08 -12.71
N LYS A 171 4.89 2.02 -12.10
CA LYS A 171 4.88 0.66 -12.66
C LYS A 171 5.04 -0.37 -11.56
N ASP A 172 4.90 -1.64 -11.92
CA ASP A 172 4.99 -2.74 -10.96
C ASP A 172 6.45 -2.97 -10.52
N SER A 173 6.62 -3.35 -9.26
CA SER A 173 7.92 -3.78 -8.73
C SER A 173 8.20 -5.24 -9.10
N LEU A 174 9.45 -5.67 -8.89
CA LEU A 174 9.81 -7.09 -8.92
C LEU A 174 9.67 -7.67 -7.51
N GLU A 175 9.01 -8.81 -7.40
CA GLU A 175 8.99 -9.62 -6.18
C GLU A 175 10.24 -10.51 -6.15
N LEU A 176 11.03 -10.38 -5.09
CA LEU A 176 12.21 -11.18 -4.84
C LEU A 176 11.78 -12.46 -4.13
N ARG A 177 11.96 -13.59 -4.81
CA ARG A 177 11.82 -14.90 -4.16
C ARG A 177 13.08 -15.15 -3.35
N GLN A 178 12.94 -15.30 -2.04
CA GLN A 178 13.99 -15.81 -1.18
C GLN A 178 14.27 -17.25 -1.61
N THR A 179 15.43 -17.52 -2.20
CA THR A 179 15.88 -18.91 -2.32
C THR A 179 16.29 -19.33 -0.92
N VAL A 180 15.47 -20.14 -0.26
CA VAL A 180 15.86 -20.85 0.96
C VAL A 180 17.13 -21.62 0.61
N ILE A 181 18.27 -21.18 1.13
CA ILE A 181 19.47 -22.02 1.15
C ILE A 181 19.10 -23.11 2.15
N ASP A 182 18.71 -24.27 1.63
CA ASP A 182 18.53 -25.47 2.42
C ASP A 182 19.92 -25.84 2.96
N VAL A 183 20.26 -25.30 4.14
CA VAL A 183 21.43 -25.74 4.89
C VAL A 183 21.03 -27.08 5.49
N THR A 184 21.00 -28.11 4.66
CA THR A 184 20.98 -29.49 5.14
C THR A 184 22.26 -29.67 5.97
N PRO A 185 22.17 -30.02 7.26
CA PRO A 185 23.37 -30.32 8.03
C PRO A 185 24.04 -31.54 7.38
N VAL A 186 25.28 -31.35 6.92
CA VAL A 186 26.15 -32.46 6.50
C VAL A 186 26.35 -33.32 7.74
N ASN A 187 25.71 -34.49 7.76
CA ASN A 187 25.88 -35.46 8.81
C ASN A 187 27.30 -36.01 8.68
N ALA A 188 28.22 -35.44 9.46
CA ALA A 188 29.59 -35.91 9.57
C ALA A 188 29.62 -37.19 10.42
N THR A 189 29.16 -38.30 9.84
CA THR A 189 29.45 -39.66 10.32
C THR A 189 29.60 -40.58 9.12
N ASP A 190 30.76 -40.52 8.49
CA ASP A 190 31.38 -41.64 7.77
C ASP A 190 32.82 -41.20 7.46
N ILE A 191 33.74 -41.56 8.37
CA ILE A 191 35.14 -42.00 8.19
C ILE A 191 35.66 -42.40 9.58
#